data_AF-A0AAN4R120-F1
#
_entry.id   AF-A0AAN4R120-F1
#
_cell.length_a   1.000
_cell.length_b   1.000
_cell.length_c   1.000
_cell.angle_alpha   90.00
_cell.angle_beta   90.00
_cell.angle_gamma   90.00
#
_symmetry.space_group_name_H-M   'P 1'
#
loop_
_entity.id
_entity.type
_entity.pdbx_description
1 polymer ?
#
loop_
_entity_poly.entity_id
_entity_poly.type
_entity_poly.pdbx_seq_one_letter_code
_entity_poly.pdbx_strand_id
1 'polypeptide(L)'
;MGDKLPLFPVFMAAAIPFPLALLIDKLRGQVGLRVANRHDPITQLFMRFITVTGVLVPFAIIAARTAHDPAILFLGITIFSGIVWGPHGWGANDPAGFRHFLLRSVLAYLAYLLARAAVRDAAIAGAAALSYLYAIAAMRRPYEANTRAEI
;
A
#
# COMPACT_ATOMS: atom_id res chain seq x y z
N MET A 1 -20.80 -22.21 3.88
CA MET A 1 -20.50 -20.98 3.10
C MET A 1 -19.32 -21.32 2.19
N GLY A 2 -19.47 -21.13 0.87
CA GLY A 2 -18.81 -21.92 -0.18
C GLY A 2 -17.35 -21.60 -0.54
N ASP A 3 -16.73 -22.58 -1.22
CA ASP A 3 -15.32 -22.74 -1.63
C ASP A 3 -14.77 -21.72 -2.64
N LYS A 4 -15.26 -20.48 -2.61
CA LYS A 4 -14.69 -19.38 -3.38
C LYS A 4 -14.50 -18.21 -2.45
N LEU A 5 -13.34 -18.15 -1.80
CA LEU A 5 -12.83 -16.91 -1.20
C LEU A 5 -12.99 -15.82 -2.26
N PRO A 6 -13.79 -14.78 -2.04
CA PRO A 6 -13.92 -13.73 -3.01
C PRO A 6 -12.55 -13.06 -3.05
N LEU A 7 -11.76 -13.36 -4.08
CA LEU A 7 -10.46 -12.71 -4.31
C LEU A 7 -10.63 -11.19 -4.50
N PHE A 8 -11.83 -10.79 -4.93
CA PHE A 8 -12.25 -9.41 -5.15
C PHE A 8 -11.98 -8.48 -3.96
N PRO A 9 -12.45 -8.73 -2.72
CA PRO A 9 -12.12 -7.89 -1.56
C PRO A 9 -10.62 -7.75 -1.27
N VAL A 10 -9.80 -8.75 -1.59
CA VAL A 10 -8.33 -8.66 -1.40
C VAL A 10 -7.71 -7.68 -2.40
N PHE A 11 -8.12 -7.76 -3.66
CA PHE A 11 -7.71 -6.80 -4.69
C PHE A 11 -8.28 -5.39 -4.46
N MET A 12 -9.52 -5.31 -3.98
CA MET A 12 -10.14 -4.04 -3.60
C MET A 12 -9.44 -3.40 -2.40
N ALA A 13 -9.07 -4.17 -1.37
CA ALA A 13 -8.30 -3.66 -0.23
C ALA A 13 -6.94 -3.10 -0.65
N ALA A 14 -6.30 -3.68 -1.66
CA ALA A 14 -5.07 -3.15 -2.25
C ALA A 14 -5.29 -1.87 -3.07
N ALA A 15 -6.49 -1.69 -3.66
CA ALA A 15 -6.82 -0.56 -4.54
C ALA A 15 -7.52 0.62 -3.84
N ILE A 16 -8.20 0.41 -2.71
CA ILE A 16 -8.82 1.42 -1.83
C ILE A 16 -7.92 2.61 -1.45
N PRO A 17 -6.59 2.48 -1.32
CA PRO A 17 -5.75 3.61 -0.94
C PRO A 17 -5.77 4.77 -1.93
N PHE A 18 -5.99 4.48 -3.22
CA PHE A 18 -6.07 5.50 -4.25
C PHE A 18 -7.31 6.41 -4.09
N PRO A 19 -8.56 5.90 -4.04
CA PRO A 19 -9.72 6.75 -3.75
C PRO A 19 -9.67 7.39 -2.36
N LEU A 20 -9.06 6.73 -1.36
CA LEU A 20 -8.86 7.33 -0.04
C LEU A 20 -7.91 8.54 -0.09
N ALA A 21 -6.81 8.44 -0.84
CA ALA A 21 -5.88 9.56 -1.06
C ALA A 21 -6.58 10.74 -1.76
N LEU A 22 -7.37 10.48 -2.81
CA LEU A 22 -8.15 11.52 -3.50
C LEU A 22 -9.16 12.21 -2.55
N LEU A 23 -9.80 11.43 -1.67
CA LEU A 23 -10.72 11.98 -0.67
C LEU A 23 -9.98 12.85 0.35
N ILE A 24 -8.82 12.41 0.83
CA ILE A 24 -7.98 13.17 1.76
C ILE A 24 -7.49 14.47 1.12
N ASP A 25 -7.05 14.43 -0.14
CA ASP A 25 -6.61 15.63 -0.87
C ASP A 25 -7.75 16.62 -1.06
N LYS A 26 -8.95 16.12 -1.40
CA LYS A 26 -10.18 16.94 -1.48
C LYS A 26 -10.53 17.59 -0.14
N LEU A 27 -10.42 16.85 0.97
CA LEU A 27 -10.64 17.38 2.33
C LEU A 27 -9.56 18.38 2.75
N ARG A 28 -8.36 18.29 2.20
CA ARG A 28 -7.23 19.21 2.45
C ARG A 28 -7.22 20.44 1.52
N GLY A 29 -8.24 20.62 0.68
CA GLY A 29 -8.33 21.75 -0.25
C GLY A 29 -7.29 21.71 -1.38
N GLN A 30 -6.67 20.56 -1.63
CA GLN A 30 -5.74 20.35 -2.74
C GLN A 30 -6.54 20.06 -4.02
N VAL A 31 -6.09 20.60 -5.16
CA VAL A 31 -6.66 20.28 -6.48
C VAL A 31 -6.26 18.84 -6.78
N GLY A 32 -7.21 17.90 -6.67
CA GLY A 32 -6.99 16.44 -6.69
C GLY A 32 -6.13 15.90 -7.84
N LEU A 33 -6.72 15.16 -8.79
CA LEU A 33 -5.96 14.60 -9.92
C LEU A 33 -5.37 15.73 -10.78
N ARG A 34 -4.09 16.07 -10.55
CA ARG A 34 -3.31 16.84 -11.51
C ARG A 34 -3.17 16.01 -12.79
N VAL A 35 -3.37 16.66 -13.94
CA VAL A 35 -3.13 16.03 -15.24
C VAL A 35 -1.67 15.60 -15.27
N ALA A 36 -1.44 14.30 -15.11
CA ALA A 36 -0.10 13.75 -15.04
C ALA A 36 0.62 14.06 -16.36
N ASN A 37 1.71 14.82 -16.29
CA ASN A 37 2.61 14.94 -17.43
C ASN A 37 3.22 13.55 -17.64
N ARG A 38 2.98 12.92 -18.79
CA ARG A 38 3.46 11.57 -19.11
C ARG A 38 5.00 11.47 -19.04
N HIS A 39 5.69 12.60 -19.05
CA HIS A 39 7.15 12.72 -18.94
C HIS A 39 7.64 12.94 -17.50
N ASP A 40 6.77 12.99 -16.50
CA ASP A 40 7.21 13.06 -15.09
C ASP A 40 7.88 11.72 -14.69
N PRO A 41 9.20 11.72 -14.39
CA PRO A 41 9.92 10.51 -14.05
C PRO A 41 9.38 9.83 -12.77
N ILE A 42 8.82 10.60 -11.84
CA ILE A 42 8.26 10.06 -10.59
C ILE A 42 6.97 9.29 -10.88
N THR A 43 6.08 9.88 -11.68
CA THR A 43 4.85 9.21 -12.12
C THR A 43 5.16 7.93 -12.90
N GLN A 44 6.16 7.93 -13.79
CA GLN A 44 6.58 6.72 -14.51
C GLN A 44 7.14 5.66 -13.57
N LEU A 45 7.94 6.06 -12.57
CA LEU A 45 8.48 5.14 -11.57
C LEU A 45 7.37 4.50 -10.73
N PHE A 46 6.37 5.28 -10.31
CA PHE A 46 5.19 4.78 -9.61
C PHE A 46 4.43 3.74 -10.44
N MET A 47 4.15 4.03 -11.72
CA MET A 47 3.48 3.09 -12.63
C MET A 47 4.29 1.80 -12.87
N ARG A 48 5.63 1.90 -12.96
CA ARG A 48 6.51 0.73 -13.04
C ARG A 48 6.43 -0.11 -11.78
N PHE A 49 6.34 0.50 -10.60
CA PHE A 49 6.19 -0.21 -9.33
C PHE A 49 4.82 -0.90 -9.19
N ILE A 50 3.74 -0.32 -9.74
CA ILE A 50 2.45 -1.01 -9.87
C ILE A 50 2.61 -2.25 -10.75
N THR A 51 3.32 -2.14 -11.87
CA THR A 51 3.58 -3.27 -12.78
C THR A 51 4.38 -4.37 -12.07
N VAL A 52 5.46 -4.00 -11.36
CA VAL A 52 6.26 -4.93 -10.54
C VAL A 52 5.37 -5.63 -9.50
N THR A 53 4.51 -4.87 -8.81
CA THR A 53 3.55 -5.44 -7.85
C THR A 53 2.66 -6.48 -8.52
N GLY A 54 2.10 -6.17 -9.69
CA GLY A 54 1.28 -7.11 -10.47
C GLY A 54 2.02 -8.39 -10.85
N VAL A 55 3.30 -8.29 -11.22
CA VAL A 55 4.16 -9.44 -11.53
C VAL A 55 4.50 -10.27 -10.29
N LEU A 56 4.54 -9.65 -9.10
CA LEU A 56 4.80 -10.36 -7.84
C LEU A 56 3.58 -11.12 -7.30
N VAL A 57 2.34 -10.66 -7.59
CA VAL A 57 1.10 -11.31 -7.11
C VAL A 57 1.03 -12.82 -7.44
N PRO A 58 1.34 -13.29 -8.66
CA PRO A 58 1.41 -14.72 -8.97
C PRO A 58 2.29 -15.54 -8.00
N PHE A 59 3.41 -15.00 -7.52
CA PHE A 59 4.27 -15.69 -6.56
C PHE A 59 3.58 -15.86 -5.19
N ALA A 60 2.81 -14.86 -4.74
CA ALA A 60 2.01 -15.00 -3.52
C ALA A 60 0.91 -16.06 -3.68
N ILE A 61 0.29 -16.16 -4.86
CA ILE A 61 -0.71 -17.20 -5.17
C ILE A 61 -0.06 -18.58 -5.12
N ILE A 62 1.09 -18.77 -5.78
CA ILE A 62 1.83 -20.04 -5.79
C ILE A 62 2.21 -20.41 -4.35
N ALA A 63 2.80 -19.50 -3.58
CA ALA A 63 3.21 -19.74 -2.20
C ALA A 63 2.02 -20.17 -1.31
N ALA A 64 0.88 -19.48 -1.40
CA ALA A 64 -0.32 -19.82 -0.64
C ALA A 64 -0.87 -21.21 -1.02
N ARG A 65 -0.81 -21.56 -2.31
CA ARG A 65 -1.22 -22.89 -2.80
C ARG A 65 -0.29 -23.98 -2.29
N THR A 66 1.02 -23.80 -2.39
CA THR A 66 2.03 -24.78 -1.97
C THR A 66 2.01 -25.03 -0.46
N ALA A 67 1.79 -23.98 0.33
CA ALA A 67 1.70 -24.09 1.79
C ALA A 67 0.32 -24.53 2.31
N HIS A 68 -0.69 -24.63 1.42
CA HIS A 68 -2.09 -24.83 1.79
C HIS A 68 -2.61 -23.80 2.83
N ASP A 69 -2.08 -22.58 2.80
CA ASP A 69 -2.42 -21.50 3.73
C ASP A 69 -2.88 -20.24 2.96
N PRO A 70 -4.19 -19.94 2.92
CA PRO A 70 -4.70 -18.77 2.24
C PRO A 70 -4.20 -17.45 2.85
N ALA A 71 -3.79 -17.42 4.12
CA ALA A 71 -3.29 -16.23 4.78
C ALA A 71 -1.98 -15.72 4.15
N ILE A 72 -1.20 -16.60 3.52
CA ILE A 72 0.02 -16.23 2.78
C ILE A 72 -0.32 -15.35 1.56
N LEU A 73 -1.48 -15.57 0.93
CA LEU A 73 -1.92 -14.71 -0.17
C LEU A 73 -2.21 -13.29 0.33
N PHE A 74 -2.90 -13.16 1.46
CA PHE A 74 -3.16 -11.87 2.10
C PHE A 74 -1.85 -11.19 2.53
N LEU A 75 -0.93 -11.94 3.11
CA LEU A 75 0.40 -11.46 3.50
C LEU A 75 1.17 -10.92 2.29
N GLY A 76 1.27 -11.73 1.22
CA GLY A 76 2.01 -11.38 0.01
C GLY A 76 1.42 -10.16 -0.69
N ILE A 77 0.09 -10.13 -0.91
CA ILE A 77 -0.58 -8.96 -1.51
C ILE A 77 -0.40 -7.72 -0.63
N THR A 78 -0.48 -7.86 0.70
CA THR A 78 -0.26 -6.74 1.63
C THR A 78 1.15 -6.18 1.49
N ILE A 79 2.18 -7.02 1.49
CA ILE A 79 3.58 -6.57 1.38
C ILE A 79 3.84 -5.97 -0.01
N PHE A 80 3.46 -6.66 -1.09
CA PHE A 80 3.77 -6.22 -2.45
C PHE A 80 3.07 -4.91 -2.81
N SER A 81 1.79 -4.74 -2.42
CA SER A 81 1.10 -3.46 -2.59
C SER A 81 1.69 -2.32 -1.76
N GLY A 82 2.54 -2.62 -0.77
CA GLY A 82 3.31 -1.64 -0.03
C GLY A 82 4.45 -1.01 -0.84
N ILE A 83 4.97 -1.72 -1.84
CA ILE A 83 6.18 -1.32 -2.59
C ILE A 83 5.94 -0.01 -3.37
N VAL A 84 4.72 0.19 -3.88
CA VAL A 84 4.35 1.39 -4.67
C VAL A 84 4.47 2.70 -3.90
N TRP A 85 4.47 2.66 -2.55
CA TRP A 85 4.59 3.85 -1.71
C TRP A 85 6.01 4.41 -1.67
N GLY A 86 7.04 3.60 -1.97
CA GLY A 86 8.43 4.07 -2.02
C GLY A 86 8.62 5.22 -3.01
N PRO A 87 8.35 5.01 -4.31
CA PRO A 87 8.39 6.07 -5.32
C PRO A 87 7.51 7.28 -5.01
N HIS A 88 6.34 7.05 -4.42
CA HIS A 88 5.43 8.13 -4.02
C HIS A 88 6.08 9.04 -2.96
N GLY A 89 6.76 8.48 -1.96
CA GLY A 89 7.51 9.25 -0.96
C GLY A 89 8.69 10.01 -1.58
N TRP A 90 9.43 9.37 -2.50
CA TRP A 90 10.52 10.02 -3.23
C TRP A 90 10.06 11.21 -4.07
N GLY A 91 8.87 11.15 -4.66
CA GLY A 91 8.24 12.28 -5.36
C GLY A 91 8.03 13.52 -4.50
N ALA A 92 7.92 13.35 -3.18
CA ALA A 92 7.75 14.42 -2.21
C ALA A 92 9.04 14.74 -1.43
N ASN A 93 10.20 14.19 -1.83
CA ASN A 93 11.44 14.22 -1.05
C ASN A 93 11.26 13.77 0.42
N ASP A 94 10.33 12.83 0.68
CA ASP A 94 9.99 12.36 2.02
C ASP A 94 10.23 10.84 2.14
N PRO A 95 11.05 10.36 3.11
CA PRO A 95 11.22 8.94 3.37
C PRO A 95 9.96 8.25 3.93
N ALA A 96 8.87 8.98 4.18
CA ALA A 96 7.61 8.44 4.71
C ALA A 96 7.05 7.29 3.86
N GLY A 97 7.20 7.33 2.52
CA GLY A 97 6.76 6.25 1.64
C GLY A 97 7.47 4.92 1.90
N PHE A 98 8.80 4.95 2.03
CA PHE A 98 9.60 3.78 2.36
C PHE A 98 9.37 3.32 3.81
N ARG A 99 9.27 4.25 4.76
CA ARG A 99 8.92 3.94 6.16
C ARG A 99 7.55 3.27 6.28
N HIS A 100 6.56 3.73 5.52
CA HIS A 100 5.24 3.10 5.46
C HIS A 100 5.33 1.66 4.93
N PHE A 101 6.07 1.43 3.83
CA PHE A 101 6.31 0.09 3.31
C PHE A 101 6.95 -0.85 4.35
N LEU A 102 8.00 -0.40 5.04
CA LEU A 102 8.67 -1.19 6.07
C LEU A 102 7.73 -1.49 7.25
N LEU A 103 7.05 -0.47 7.78
CA LEU A 103 6.11 -0.63 8.88
C LEU A 103 4.99 -1.62 8.51
N ARG A 104 4.40 -1.46 7.33
CA ARG A 104 3.37 -2.34 6.78
C ARG A 104 3.86 -3.79 6.70
N SER A 105 5.08 -3.99 6.19
CA SER A 105 5.66 -5.32 6.04
C SER A 105 5.89 -5.99 7.40
N VAL A 106 6.46 -5.26 8.36
CA VAL A 106 6.67 -5.73 9.73
C VAL A 106 5.34 -6.09 10.39
N LEU A 107 4.35 -5.20 10.34
CA LEU A 107 3.03 -5.45 10.93
C LEU A 107 2.33 -6.64 10.28
N ALA A 108 2.41 -6.80 8.96
CA ALA A 108 1.79 -7.92 8.25
C ALA A 108 2.45 -9.26 8.64
N TYR A 109 3.78 -9.32 8.75
CA TYR A 109 4.47 -10.51 9.25
C TYR A 109 4.12 -10.81 10.70
N LEU A 110 4.09 -9.81 11.58
CA LEU A 110 3.70 -10.00 12.97
C LEU A 110 2.25 -10.52 13.08
N ALA A 111 1.33 -9.97 12.29
CA ALA A 111 -0.04 -10.45 12.21
C ALA A 111 -0.10 -11.91 11.74
N TYR A 112 0.67 -12.28 10.71
CA TYR A 112 0.72 -13.64 10.21
C TYR A 112 1.26 -14.64 11.25
N LEU A 113 2.34 -14.28 11.94
CA LEU A 113 3.03 -15.16 12.90
C LEU A 113 2.30 -15.29 14.25
N LEU A 114 1.71 -14.20 14.74
CA LEU A 114 1.14 -14.13 16.09
C LEU A 114 -0.37 -14.35 16.13
N ALA A 115 -1.10 -14.10 15.04
CA ALA A 115 -2.54 -14.29 15.03
C ALA A 115 -2.93 -15.77 14.93
N ARG A 116 -3.99 -16.13 15.64
CA ARG A 116 -4.64 -17.45 15.54
C ARG A 116 -5.16 -17.65 14.12
N ALA A 117 -5.08 -18.87 13.60
CA ALA A 117 -5.47 -19.21 12.23
C ALA A 117 -6.87 -18.69 11.84
N ALA A 118 -7.84 -18.75 12.76
CA ALA A 118 -9.22 -18.30 12.54
C ALA A 118 -9.37 -16.79 12.23
N VAL A 119 -8.41 -15.96 12.62
CA VAL A 119 -8.48 -14.49 12.48
C VAL A 119 -7.26 -13.91 11.77
N ARG A 120 -6.39 -14.76 11.21
CA ARG A 120 -5.10 -14.34 10.64
C ARG A 120 -5.28 -13.40 9.45
N ASP A 121 -6.20 -13.71 8.54
CA ASP A 121 -6.50 -12.89 7.36
C ASP A 121 -6.97 -11.48 7.77
N ALA A 122 -7.87 -11.41 8.76
CA ALA A 122 -8.38 -10.17 9.31
C ALA A 122 -7.29 -9.37 10.03
N ALA A 123 -6.39 -10.04 10.76
CA ALA A 123 -5.26 -9.39 11.42
C ALA A 123 -4.28 -8.78 10.41
N ILE A 124 -4.00 -9.47 9.30
CA ILE A 124 -3.15 -8.96 8.22
C ILE A 124 -3.81 -7.75 7.54
N ALA A 125 -5.11 -7.83 7.24
CA ALA A 125 -5.86 -6.69 6.71
C ALA A 125 -5.87 -5.49 7.69
N GLY A 126 -6.00 -5.76 8.99
CA GLY A 126 -5.89 -4.76 10.05
C GLY A 126 -4.50 -4.11 10.10
N ALA A 127 -3.43 -4.89 9.97
CA ALA A 127 -2.06 -4.38 9.85
C ALA A 127 -1.89 -3.44 8.65
N ALA A 128 -2.47 -3.79 7.50
CA ALA A 128 -2.50 -2.92 6.33
C ALA A 128 -3.24 -1.60 6.63
N ALA A 129 -4.42 -1.66 7.25
CA ALA A 129 -5.18 -0.47 7.63
C ALA A 129 -4.43 0.44 8.62
N LEU A 130 -3.81 -0.14 9.65
CA LEU A 130 -3.00 0.59 10.63
C LEU A 130 -1.79 1.29 9.98
N SER A 131 -1.15 0.65 9.00
CA SER A 131 -0.06 1.29 8.25
C SER A 131 -0.53 2.54 7.50
N TYR A 132 -1.78 2.57 7.02
CA TYR A 132 -2.35 3.77 6.39
C TYR A 132 -2.59 4.89 7.39
N LEU A 133 -3.07 4.59 8.60
CA LEU A 133 -3.20 5.59 9.65
C LEU A 133 -1.85 6.26 9.95
N TYR A 134 -0.77 5.47 9.99
CA TYR A 134 0.57 6.01 10.09
C TYR A 134 0.93 6.91 8.90
N ALA A 135 0.68 6.49 7.65
CA ALA A 135 0.98 7.32 6.48
C ALA A 135 0.22 8.66 6.49
N ILE A 136 -1.05 8.65 6.87
CA ILE A 136 -1.88 9.85 6.99
C ILE A 136 -1.32 10.82 8.04
N ALA A 137 -0.80 10.28 9.15
CA ALA A 137 -0.23 11.06 10.24
C ALA A 137 1.21 11.54 9.94
N ALA A 138 2.02 10.73 9.27
CA ALA A 138 3.46 10.94 9.12
C ALA A 138 3.88 11.62 7.81
N MET A 139 3.09 11.51 6.72
CA MET A 139 3.42 12.22 5.47
C MET A 139 3.19 13.73 5.66
N ARG A 140 4.26 14.52 5.42
CA ARG A 140 4.21 15.98 5.55
C ARG A 140 3.17 16.57 4.60
N ARG A 141 2.47 17.62 5.03
CA ARG A 141 1.59 18.38 4.13
C ARG A 141 2.47 19.00 3.02
N PRO A 142 2.08 18.89 1.73
CA PRO A 142 2.86 19.45 0.61
C PRO A 142 3.22 20.93 0.79
N TYR A 143 2.39 21.67 1.52
CA TYR A 143 2.56 23.10 1.78
C TYR A 143 3.84 23.43 2.57
N GLU A 144 4.27 22.59 3.51
CA GLU A 144 5.49 22.85 4.31
C GLU A 144 6.80 22.49 3.60
N ALA A 145 6.72 21.64 2.57
CA ALA A 145 7.90 21.25 1.80
C ALA A 145 8.34 22.38 0.85
N ASN A 146 7.38 23.09 0.24
CA ASN A 146 7.68 24.22 -0.65
C ASN A 146 8.21 25.44 0.10
N THR A 147 7.75 25.73 1.32
CA THR A 147 8.24 26.90 2.09
C THR A 147 9.68 26.76 2.58
N ARG A 148 10.23 25.54 2.66
CA ARG A 148 11.64 25.31 3.06
C ARG A 148 12.61 25.17 1.89
N ALA A 149 12.12 24.97 0.67
CA ALA A 149 12.96 24.96 -0.53
C ALA A 149 13.28 26.38 -1.03
N GLU A 150 12.58 27.40 -0.51
CA GLU A 150 12.74 28.81 -0.85
C GLU A 150 13.47 29.63 0.23
N ILE A 151 14.08 28.99 1.25
CA ILE A 151 14.92 29.65 2.27
C ILE A 151 16.34 29.10 2.20
#